data_AF-A0AA43TT69-F1
#
_entry.id   AF-A0AA43TT69-F1
#
_cell.length_a   1.000
_cell.length_b   1.000
_cell.length_c   1.000
_cell.angle_alpha   90.00
_cell.angle_beta   90.00
_cell.angle_gamma   90.00
#
_symmetry.space_group_name_H-M   'P 1'
#
loop_
_entity.id
_entity.type
_entity.pdbx_description
1 polymer ?
#
loop_
_entity_poly.entity_id
_entity_poly.type
_entity_poly.pdbx_seq_one_letter_code
_entity_poly.pdbx_strand_id
1 'polypeptide(L)'
;MAQASLRPPSTLQPRPKAVPTFSSNTIGAVSESSTPQISRPASRSRNPSPARPAIYTDVSDRATTALVRRVLCPNTHGVSEKERPIYELLPPLTSSNEVDLQLYAIIAVVVKDLVYSWYGKITPDQTFVEEVVKIIAHCTRALESRLRGVDVHALILDEIPELVERHLHAYRTSRDAALVPGQPTDARVLYHNLNPHPALSPIPDPNVPTTIEQQAKNESEYRQLLVQGALAVLLPTEDLENACLRTLVTDVISEVILANSISGPLCKGWFVWGSILQLVEVVQATLKPRANDKETKTKTRGRLEKFGLLSGTEEETAGGSETSRSRFSSVFWRILQYSYLASIGIRFIIVQVFAAHSQRRRSSRISRPSTSTGLSPMASDFAPDDFLRPLLDFRILPLAATTIDLPRRLPWISGLVALIHHHLTRGALRAIGGTDGILDHYLHCLLTTYLAPATILPQLLRLTRQRLFPQNTLPPPPAAPPPSPAQAQQLKRKCAQAITIAMGPTVCKRLFGGGEDDGEWVRQLERELDAWGDGWMTRHLAYRALELVVVRVLPEISEGGVKELMEMRVGVVGGSG
;
A
#
# COMPACT_ATOMS: atom_id res chain seq x y z
N MET A 1 -60.12 23.06 46.02
CA MET A 1 -60.46 22.89 47.44
C MET A 1 -60.35 21.41 47.77
N ALA A 2 -59.65 20.90 48.78
CA ALA A 2 -58.57 21.35 49.66
C ALA A 2 -58.18 20.10 50.50
N GLN A 3 -56.88 19.86 50.68
CA GLN A 3 -56.17 19.30 51.87
C GLN A 3 -56.52 17.86 52.35
N ALA A 4 -55.65 17.06 53.00
CA ALA A 4 -54.37 17.25 53.68
C ALA A 4 -53.59 15.90 53.70
N SER A 5 -52.28 15.87 53.48
CA SER A 5 -51.19 15.84 54.49
C SER A 5 -50.85 14.45 55.06
N LEU A 6 -49.60 13.98 54.85
CA LEU A 6 -48.64 13.54 55.89
C LEU A 6 -47.36 12.93 55.27
N ARG A 7 -46.20 13.29 55.80
CA ARG A 7 -44.83 12.82 55.52
C ARG A 7 -44.16 12.49 56.90
N PRO A 8 -42.93 11.96 56.96
CA PRO A 8 -42.47 10.55 57.04
C PRO A 8 -41.97 10.15 58.46
N PRO A 9 -41.31 8.98 58.63
CA PRO A 9 -39.99 8.99 59.28
C PRO A 9 -38.94 8.01 58.68
N SER A 10 -37.80 7.93 59.38
CA SER A 10 -36.42 7.84 58.90
C SER A 10 -35.72 6.47 59.06
N THR A 11 -34.49 6.42 58.52
CA THR A 11 -33.28 5.64 58.96
C THR A 11 -33.17 4.13 58.65
N LEU A 12 -32.10 3.76 57.91
CA LEU A 12 -30.93 3.00 58.41
C LEU A 12 -29.94 2.65 57.25
N GLN A 13 -28.68 3.09 57.38
CA GLN A 13 -27.50 2.63 56.62
C GLN A 13 -26.81 1.47 57.37
N PRO A 14 -25.95 0.66 56.69
CA PRO A 14 -24.55 0.60 57.18
C PRO A 14 -23.43 0.37 56.12
N ARG A 15 -22.33 1.12 56.36
CA ARG A 15 -20.87 0.83 56.29
C ARG A 15 -20.19 0.18 55.05
N PRO A 16 -19.16 0.83 54.47
CA PRO A 16 -18.11 0.21 53.66
C PRO A 16 -16.88 -0.23 54.50
N LYS A 17 -16.24 -1.34 54.10
CA LYS A 17 -15.01 -1.90 54.72
C LYS A 17 -13.74 -1.31 54.13
N ALA A 18 -12.73 -1.14 54.99
CA ALA A 18 -11.51 -0.38 54.81
C ALA A 18 -10.29 -1.18 54.27
N VAL A 19 -9.32 -0.39 53.80
CA VAL A 19 -7.95 -0.67 53.34
C VAL A 19 -7.04 -1.14 54.51
N PRO A 20 -6.03 -2.01 54.29
CA PRO A 20 -4.95 -2.21 55.24
C PRO A 20 -3.68 -1.44 54.84
N THR A 21 -3.19 -0.61 55.77
CA THR A 21 -1.86 0.03 55.74
C THR A 21 -0.90 -0.74 56.65
N PHE A 22 0.35 -0.77 56.20
CA PHE A 22 1.56 -1.36 56.77
C PHE A 22 1.85 -1.03 58.24
N SER A 23 2.50 -2.00 58.91
CA SER A 23 3.22 -1.83 60.17
C SER A 23 4.72 -2.08 59.95
N SER A 24 5.52 -1.04 60.20
CA SER A 24 6.96 -1.01 60.59
C SER A 24 7.22 -1.92 61.81
N ASN A 25 8.42 -2.33 62.24
CA ASN A 25 9.84 -1.94 62.18
C ASN A 25 10.63 -3.21 62.66
N THR A 26 11.96 -3.36 62.66
CA THR A 26 12.98 -2.56 63.39
C THR A 26 14.37 -3.23 63.25
N ILE A 27 15.43 -2.42 63.43
CA ILE A 27 16.84 -2.74 63.82
C ILE A 27 17.73 -3.16 62.62
N GLY A 28 18.71 -2.36 62.16
CA GLY A 28 19.90 -1.82 62.85
C GLY A 28 21.13 -2.56 62.25
N ALA A 29 22.30 -2.02 61.95
CA ALA A 29 22.98 -0.77 62.23
C ALA A 29 24.21 -0.65 61.29
N VAL A 30 24.61 0.60 61.01
CA VAL A 30 25.99 1.13 60.91
C VAL A 30 26.99 0.59 59.86
N SER A 31 27.36 1.56 59.01
CA SER A 31 28.56 1.82 58.22
C SER A 31 29.87 1.10 58.57
N GLU A 32 30.67 0.77 57.53
CA GLU A 32 32.07 1.22 57.44
C GLU A 32 32.65 1.09 56.02
N SER A 33 33.46 2.08 55.68
CA SER A 33 34.17 2.32 54.43
C SER A 33 35.49 1.57 54.34
N SER A 34 35.87 1.05 53.16
CA SER A 34 37.23 1.05 52.59
C SER A 34 37.28 0.36 51.22
N THR A 35 37.86 1.03 50.22
CA THR A 35 38.16 0.60 48.84
C THR A 35 39.37 -0.37 48.74
N PRO A 36 39.90 -0.72 47.55
CA PRO A 36 39.35 -1.52 46.45
C PRO A 36 40.30 -2.70 46.08
N GLN A 37 39.82 -3.85 45.58
CA GLN A 37 40.72 -4.77 44.86
C GLN A 37 40.08 -5.44 43.64
N ILE A 38 40.83 -5.35 42.55
CA ILE A 38 40.62 -5.86 41.20
C ILE A 38 40.98 -7.34 41.17
N SER A 39 40.03 -8.22 40.80
CA SER A 39 40.33 -9.47 40.06
C SER A 39 39.05 -10.03 39.39
N ARG A 40 39.11 -10.20 38.07
CA ARG A 40 38.21 -11.00 37.20
C ARG A 40 38.29 -12.51 37.54
N PRO A 41 37.53 -13.45 36.92
CA PRO A 41 36.39 -13.36 35.98
C PRO A 41 35.21 -14.35 36.31
N ALA A 42 34.22 -14.37 35.39
CA ALA A 42 33.44 -15.53 34.93
C ALA A 42 32.03 -15.79 35.51
N SER A 43 31.06 -15.54 34.62
CA SER A 43 29.89 -16.39 34.30
C SER A 43 28.94 -16.81 35.43
N ARG A 44 27.77 -16.16 35.50
CA ARG A 44 26.51 -16.89 35.70
C ARG A 44 25.30 -16.14 35.14
N SER A 45 24.64 -16.84 34.22
CA SER A 45 23.27 -16.64 33.73
C SER A 45 22.33 -16.00 34.77
N ARG A 46 21.60 -14.95 34.35
CA ARG A 46 20.47 -14.39 35.08
C ARG A 46 19.27 -14.33 34.14
N ASN A 47 18.43 -15.35 34.20
CA ASN A 47 17.04 -15.27 33.71
C ASN A 47 16.32 -14.12 34.42
N PRO A 48 15.52 -13.30 33.72
CA PRO A 48 14.46 -12.52 34.34
C PRO A 48 13.13 -13.28 34.27
N SER A 49 12.55 -13.51 35.45
CA SER A 49 11.20 -14.00 35.73
C SER A 49 10.09 -13.18 35.04
N PRO A 50 8.86 -13.72 34.92
CA PRO A 50 7.86 -13.21 33.99
C PRO A 50 7.17 -11.95 34.54
N ALA A 51 7.26 -10.86 33.78
CA ALA A 51 6.48 -9.65 34.04
C ALA A 51 5.04 -9.79 33.49
N ARG A 52 4.10 -9.22 34.25
CA ARG A 52 2.68 -8.96 33.94
C ARG A 52 2.42 -8.55 32.48
N PRO A 53 1.20 -8.81 31.94
CA PRO A 53 0.91 -8.64 30.52
C PRO A 53 0.97 -7.15 30.14
N ALA A 54 2.00 -6.81 29.36
CA ALA A 54 2.09 -5.52 28.69
C ALA A 54 1.03 -5.45 27.58
N ILE A 55 0.41 -4.28 27.47
CA ILE A 55 -0.54 -3.92 26.42
C ILE A 55 0.17 -4.05 25.07
N TYR A 56 -0.28 -5.03 24.26
CA TYR A 56 0.34 -5.44 23.00
C TYR A 56 0.31 -4.32 21.95
N THR A 57 1.45 -3.66 21.74
CA THR A 57 1.67 -2.79 20.57
C THR A 57 2.92 -3.16 19.75
N ASP A 58 3.58 -4.27 20.06
CA ASP A 58 4.70 -4.73 19.25
C ASP A 58 4.23 -5.61 18.09
N VAL A 59 4.12 -5.01 16.91
CA VAL A 59 3.81 -5.67 15.63
C VAL A 59 4.98 -6.54 15.14
N SER A 60 5.85 -7.05 16.02
CA SER A 60 6.96 -7.93 15.63
C SER A 60 6.45 -9.21 14.98
N ASP A 61 7.24 -9.83 14.10
CA ASP A 61 6.87 -11.11 13.47
C ASP A 61 6.68 -12.22 14.52
N ARG A 62 7.29 -12.04 15.71
CA ARG A 62 7.04 -12.90 16.87
C ARG A 62 5.63 -12.73 17.46
N ALA A 63 5.08 -11.52 17.44
CA ALA A 63 3.72 -11.27 17.90
C ALA A 63 2.68 -11.74 16.86
N THR A 64 2.98 -11.62 15.56
CA THR A 64 2.09 -12.14 14.50
C THR A 64 2.04 -13.67 14.52
N THR A 65 3.19 -14.33 14.64
CA THR A 65 3.26 -15.79 14.80
C THR A 65 2.50 -16.27 16.05
N ALA A 66 2.57 -15.54 17.17
CA ALA A 66 1.82 -15.87 18.38
C ALA A 66 0.30 -15.71 18.20
N LEU A 67 -0.15 -14.67 17.50
CA LEU A 67 -1.56 -14.47 17.14
C LEU A 67 -2.09 -15.63 16.29
N VAL A 68 -1.36 -15.98 15.23
CA VAL A 68 -1.73 -17.07 14.31
C VAL A 68 -1.88 -18.38 15.06
N ARG A 69 -0.88 -18.76 15.86
CA ARG A 69 -0.95 -20.00 16.66
C ARG A 69 -2.12 -20.00 17.64
N ARG A 70 -2.39 -18.88 18.31
CA ARG A 70 -3.49 -18.78 19.28
C ARG A 70 -4.86 -19.02 18.64
N VAL A 71 -5.07 -18.55 17.42
CA VAL A 71 -6.39 -18.59 16.76
C VAL A 71 -6.55 -19.84 15.90
N LEU A 72 -5.55 -20.20 15.10
CA LEU A 72 -5.66 -21.28 14.12
C LEU A 72 -5.15 -22.63 14.63
N CYS A 73 -4.34 -22.65 15.71
CA CYS A 73 -3.79 -23.89 16.27
C CYS A 73 -3.94 -23.95 17.82
N PRO A 74 -5.16 -23.91 18.39
CA PRO A 74 -5.33 -23.83 19.83
C PRO A 74 -4.95 -25.12 20.58
N ASN A 75 -5.04 -26.30 19.94
CA ASN A 75 -4.90 -27.61 20.60
C ASN A 75 -3.47 -28.17 20.67
N THR A 76 -2.44 -27.46 20.17
CA THR A 76 -1.04 -27.90 20.25
C THR A 76 -0.43 -27.56 21.61
N HIS A 77 -0.88 -28.22 22.67
CA HIS A 77 -0.39 -27.99 24.04
C HIS A 77 0.89 -28.77 24.40
N GLY A 78 1.51 -29.47 23.44
CA GLY A 78 2.79 -30.16 23.62
C GLY A 78 3.98 -29.19 23.71
N VAL A 79 4.82 -29.35 24.73
CA VAL A 79 6.04 -28.53 24.96
C VAL A 79 7.02 -28.58 23.77
N SER A 80 7.03 -29.67 23.00
CA SER A 80 7.90 -29.86 21.81
C SER A 80 7.40 -29.19 20.52
N GLU A 81 6.16 -28.71 20.43
CA GLU A 81 5.61 -28.12 19.19
C GLU A 81 5.60 -26.59 19.19
N LYS A 82 5.85 -25.96 20.34
CA LYS A 82 6.04 -24.50 20.42
C LYS A 82 7.25 -23.99 19.61
N GLU A 83 8.17 -24.89 19.26
CA GLU A 83 9.38 -24.61 18.47
C GLU A 83 9.21 -24.92 16.98
N ARG A 84 8.13 -25.63 16.56
CA ARG A 84 7.91 -25.89 15.14
C ARG A 84 7.50 -24.62 14.41
N PRO A 85 8.11 -24.37 13.24
CA PRO A 85 7.76 -23.22 12.43
C PRO A 85 6.36 -23.37 11.85
N ILE A 86 5.64 -22.26 11.69
CA ILE A 86 4.21 -22.24 11.33
C ILE A 86 3.92 -22.92 9.98
N TYR A 87 4.89 -22.89 9.05
CA TYR A 87 4.76 -23.52 7.73
C TYR A 87 4.71 -25.05 7.77
N GLU A 88 5.04 -25.69 8.89
CA GLU A 88 4.89 -27.15 9.06
C GLU A 88 3.52 -27.54 9.62
N LEU A 89 2.82 -26.61 10.28
CA LEU A 89 1.55 -26.87 10.97
C LEU A 89 0.33 -26.54 10.10
N LEU A 90 0.49 -25.61 9.16
CA LEU A 90 -0.60 -25.12 8.31
C LEU A 90 -0.29 -25.35 6.83
N PRO A 91 -1.32 -25.58 5.99
CA PRO A 91 -1.13 -25.88 4.57
C PRO A 91 -0.64 -24.63 3.80
N PRO A 92 0.52 -24.65 3.13
CA PRO A 92 1.13 -23.44 2.54
C PRO A 92 0.14 -22.68 1.64
N LEU A 93 0.07 -21.35 1.76
CA LEU A 93 -0.88 -20.53 1.00
C LEU A 93 -0.29 -20.05 -0.31
N THR A 94 1.01 -19.72 -0.29
CA THR A 94 1.77 -19.20 -1.43
C THR A 94 3.17 -19.84 -1.51
N SER A 95 3.98 -19.48 -2.51
CA SER A 95 5.39 -19.92 -2.58
C SER A 95 6.32 -19.26 -1.57
N SER A 96 5.89 -18.23 -0.83
CA SER A 96 6.73 -17.47 0.10
C SER A 96 6.23 -17.55 1.54
N ASN A 97 7.06 -18.11 2.41
CA ASN A 97 6.74 -18.27 3.84
C ASN A 97 6.52 -16.92 4.57
N GLU A 98 7.19 -15.84 4.13
CA GLU A 98 7.02 -14.51 4.72
C GLU A 98 5.67 -13.89 4.38
N VAL A 99 5.18 -14.13 3.16
CA VAL A 99 3.86 -13.70 2.68
C VAL A 99 2.79 -14.50 3.40
N ASP A 100 2.95 -15.82 3.47
CA ASP A 100 2.04 -16.74 4.17
C ASP A 100 1.83 -16.34 5.63
N LEU A 101 2.90 -15.94 6.33
CA LEU A 101 2.80 -15.47 7.71
C LEU A 101 1.81 -14.28 7.85
N GLN A 102 1.91 -13.29 6.95
CA GLN A 102 1.04 -12.12 7.00
C GLN A 102 -0.38 -12.45 6.53
N LEU A 103 -0.55 -13.33 5.53
CA LEU A 103 -1.87 -13.82 5.10
C LEU A 103 -2.57 -14.59 6.23
N TYR A 104 -1.88 -15.50 6.90
CA TYR A 104 -2.44 -16.19 8.07
C TYR A 104 -2.77 -15.24 9.20
N ALA A 105 -2.00 -14.16 9.39
CA ALA A 105 -2.34 -13.14 10.39
C ALA A 105 -3.66 -12.45 10.04
N ILE A 106 -3.95 -12.19 8.76
CA ILE A 106 -5.24 -11.65 8.30
C ILE A 106 -6.34 -12.69 8.50
N ILE A 107 -6.14 -13.93 8.04
CA ILE A 107 -7.10 -15.03 8.20
C ILE A 107 -7.43 -15.25 9.68
N ALA A 108 -6.43 -15.23 10.56
CA ALA A 108 -6.62 -15.36 12.00
C ALA A 108 -7.50 -14.23 12.58
N VAL A 109 -7.37 -12.99 12.10
CA VAL A 109 -8.29 -11.92 12.53
C VAL A 109 -9.72 -12.20 12.08
N VAL A 110 -9.89 -12.61 10.82
CA VAL A 110 -11.22 -12.94 10.25
C VAL A 110 -11.87 -14.11 11.00
N VAL A 111 -11.15 -15.21 11.21
CA VAL A 111 -11.65 -16.40 11.93
C VAL A 111 -11.96 -16.07 13.40
N LYS A 112 -11.09 -15.31 14.09
CA LYS A 112 -11.31 -14.88 15.48
C LYS A 112 -12.63 -14.13 15.66
N ASP A 113 -12.92 -13.20 14.77
CA ASP A 113 -14.03 -12.27 14.95
C ASP A 113 -15.33 -12.76 14.27
N LEU A 114 -15.23 -13.48 13.15
CA LEU A 114 -16.41 -13.97 12.40
C LEU A 114 -16.81 -15.41 12.71
N VAL A 115 -15.86 -16.31 13.01
CA VAL A 115 -16.16 -17.73 13.24
C VAL A 115 -16.26 -18.00 14.74
N TYR A 116 -15.20 -17.72 15.49
CA TYR A 116 -15.17 -18.01 16.93
C TYR A 116 -16.18 -17.21 17.77
N SER A 117 -16.68 -16.09 17.24
CA SER A 117 -17.69 -15.26 17.91
C SER A 117 -19.03 -15.99 18.13
N TRP A 118 -19.35 -16.98 17.30
CA TRP A 118 -20.53 -17.83 17.43
C TRP A 118 -20.18 -19.30 17.59
N TYR A 119 -19.25 -19.84 16.79
CA TYR A 119 -18.95 -21.27 16.76
C TYR A 119 -18.31 -21.75 18.07
N GLY A 120 -17.41 -20.94 18.65
CA GLY A 120 -16.79 -21.22 19.94
C GLY A 120 -17.76 -21.23 21.13
N LYS A 121 -18.99 -20.71 20.95
CA LYS A 121 -20.05 -20.81 21.96
C LYS A 121 -20.85 -22.12 21.84
N ILE A 122 -20.83 -22.74 20.67
CA ILE A 122 -21.62 -23.94 20.35
C ILE A 122 -20.78 -25.21 20.59
N THR A 123 -19.55 -25.26 20.09
CA THR A 123 -18.70 -26.46 20.18
C THR A 123 -17.22 -26.08 20.25
N PRO A 124 -16.41 -26.78 21.07
CA PRO A 124 -14.96 -26.56 21.14
C PRO A 124 -14.15 -27.26 20.04
N ASP A 125 -14.82 -27.99 19.13
CA ASP A 125 -14.17 -28.76 18.06
C ASP A 125 -13.58 -27.84 16.99
N GLN A 126 -12.39 -28.17 16.50
CA GLN A 126 -11.62 -27.34 15.57
C GLN A 126 -11.72 -27.79 14.11
N THR A 127 -12.34 -28.96 13.86
CA THR A 127 -12.50 -29.53 12.51
C THR A 127 -13.05 -28.53 11.50
N PHE A 128 -14.09 -27.77 11.87
CA PHE A 128 -14.67 -26.74 11.01
C PHE A 128 -13.66 -25.64 10.64
N VAL A 129 -12.87 -25.16 11.60
CA VAL A 129 -11.87 -24.11 11.36
C VAL A 129 -10.73 -24.65 10.48
N GLU A 130 -10.33 -25.91 10.68
CA GLU A 130 -9.33 -26.58 9.85
C GLU A 130 -9.80 -26.71 8.40
N GLU A 131 -11.05 -27.12 8.16
CA GLU A 131 -11.62 -27.17 6.80
C GLU A 131 -11.69 -25.78 6.16
N VAL A 132 -12.13 -24.76 6.90
CA VAL A 132 -12.12 -23.37 6.39
C VAL A 132 -10.72 -22.93 5.97
N VAL A 133 -9.68 -23.26 6.77
CA VAL A 133 -8.29 -22.94 6.43
C VAL A 133 -7.83 -23.72 5.20
N LYS A 134 -8.23 -24.99 5.03
CA LYS A 134 -7.92 -25.80 3.84
C LYS A 134 -8.57 -25.22 2.58
N ILE A 135 -9.83 -24.81 2.64
CA ILE A 135 -10.55 -24.17 1.51
C ILE A 135 -9.87 -22.85 1.15
N ILE A 136 -9.55 -22.01 2.14
CA ILE A 136 -8.81 -20.76 1.89
C ILE A 136 -7.46 -21.06 1.25
N ALA A 137 -6.72 -22.08 1.73
CA ALA A 137 -5.45 -22.48 1.13
C ALA A 137 -5.59 -22.95 -0.32
N HIS A 138 -6.65 -23.67 -0.66
CA HIS A 138 -6.95 -24.03 -2.04
C HIS A 138 -7.17 -22.78 -2.89
N CYS A 139 -8.04 -21.87 -2.43
CA CYS A 139 -8.35 -20.63 -3.14
C CYS A 139 -7.11 -19.72 -3.31
N THR A 140 -6.26 -19.58 -2.29
CA THR A 140 -5.06 -18.73 -2.36
C THR A 140 -4.01 -19.32 -3.31
N ARG A 141 -3.86 -20.64 -3.37
CA ARG A 141 -2.96 -21.30 -4.33
C ARG A 141 -3.48 -21.16 -5.76
N ALA A 142 -4.79 -21.33 -5.96
CA ALA A 142 -5.41 -21.11 -7.27
C ALA A 142 -5.21 -19.65 -7.72
N LEU A 143 -5.39 -18.70 -6.80
CA LEU A 143 -5.13 -17.28 -7.02
C LEU A 143 -3.65 -17.01 -7.34
N GLU A 144 -2.71 -17.61 -6.60
CA GLU A 144 -1.28 -17.48 -6.85
C GLU A 144 -0.88 -18.01 -8.23
N SER A 145 -1.38 -19.20 -8.60
CA SER A 145 -1.10 -19.80 -9.92
C SER A 145 -1.56 -18.87 -11.05
N ARG A 146 -2.70 -18.20 -10.88
CA ARG A 146 -3.23 -17.24 -11.85
C ARG A 146 -2.43 -15.94 -11.85
N LEU A 147 -2.09 -15.40 -10.68
CA LEU A 147 -1.25 -14.22 -10.54
C LEU A 147 0.14 -14.39 -11.18
N ARG A 148 0.68 -15.62 -11.25
CA ARG A 148 1.92 -15.90 -11.99
C ARG A 148 1.78 -15.75 -13.50
N GLY A 149 0.57 -15.96 -14.04
CA GLY A 149 0.25 -15.73 -15.45
C GLY A 149 -0.11 -14.28 -15.76
N VAL A 150 -0.47 -13.48 -14.75
CA VAL A 150 -0.75 -12.04 -14.90
C VAL A 150 0.57 -11.26 -14.88
N ASP A 151 0.75 -10.35 -15.84
CA ASP A 151 1.84 -9.39 -15.75
C ASP A 151 1.55 -8.34 -14.68
N VAL A 152 1.98 -8.64 -13.46
CA VAL A 152 1.85 -7.74 -12.31
C VAL A 152 2.60 -6.42 -12.54
N HIS A 153 3.67 -6.42 -13.35
CA HIS A 153 4.42 -5.19 -13.64
C HIS A 153 3.60 -4.27 -14.53
N ALA A 154 3.00 -4.77 -15.62
CA ALA A 154 2.09 -3.98 -16.45
C ALA A 154 0.85 -3.51 -15.66
N LEU A 155 0.26 -4.37 -14.83
CA LEU A 155 -0.91 -4.01 -14.03
C LEU A 155 -0.62 -2.84 -13.07
N ILE A 156 0.50 -2.87 -12.35
CA ILE A 156 0.86 -1.85 -11.36
C ILE A 156 1.40 -0.58 -12.01
N LEU A 157 2.11 -0.70 -13.15
CA LEU A 157 2.85 0.41 -13.74
C LEU A 157 2.18 1.05 -14.96
N ASP A 158 1.19 0.38 -15.55
CA ASP A 158 0.47 0.88 -16.72
C ASP A 158 -1.02 1.06 -16.41
N GLU A 159 -1.72 -0.02 -16.09
CA GLU A 159 -3.19 -0.02 -16.07
C GLU A 159 -3.81 0.66 -14.85
N ILE A 160 -3.30 0.38 -13.64
CA ILE A 160 -3.74 1.08 -12.43
C ILE A 160 -3.42 2.59 -12.54
N PRO A 161 -2.20 3.00 -12.95
CA PRO A 161 -1.87 4.39 -13.21
C PRO A 161 -2.80 5.05 -14.24
N GLU A 162 -3.19 4.33 -15.29
CA GLU A 162 -4.14 4.83 -16.28
C GLU A 162 -5.52 5.11 -15.67
N LEU A 163 -6.02 4.24 -14.78
CA LEU A 163 -7.26 4.49 -14.05
C LEU A 163 -7.17 5.74 -13.17
N VAL A 164 -6.05 5.90 -12.46
CA VAL A 164 -5.81 7.09 -11.63
C VAL A 164 -5.74 8.35 -12.49
N GLU A 165 -5.04 8.30 -13.62
CA GLU A 165 -4.92 9.42 -14.55
C GLU A 165 -6.29 9.84 -15.10
N ARG A 166 -7.12 8.88 -15.52
CA ARG A 166 -8.51 9.14 -15.95
C ARG A 166 -9.34 9.76 -14.83
N HIS A 167 -9.20 9.29 -13.59
CA HIS A 167 -9.87 9.87 -12.44
C HIS A 167 -9.46 11.33 -12.21
N LEU A 168 -8.16 11.64 -12.24
CA LEU A 168 -7.65 13.00 -12.07
C LEU A 168 -8.12 13.93 -13.21
N HIS A 169 -8.10 13.45 -14.45
CA HIS A 169 -8.58 14.23 -15.60
C HIS A 169 -10.08 14.50 -15.51
N ALA A 170 -10.89 13.49 -15.19
CA ALA A 170 -12.33 13.63 -15.04
C ALA A 170 -12.69 14.56 -13.87
N TYR A 171 -11.98 14.46 -12.74
CA TYR A 171 -12.16 15.37 -11.60
C TYR A 171 -11.84 16.81 -11.96
N ARG A 172 -10.71 17.07 -12.63
CA ARG A 172 -10.33 18.43 -13.03
C ARG A 172 -11.31 19.00 -14.04
N THR A 173 -11.72 18.20 -15.01
CA THR A 173 -12.70 18.60 -16.03
C THR A 173 -14.04 18.95 -15.38
N SER A 174 -14.52 18.12 -14.44
CA SER A 174 -15.80 18.37 -13.77
C SER A 174 -15.75 19.57 -12.83
N ARG A 175 -14.64 19.75 -12.09
CA ARG A 175 -14.41 20.91 -11.23
C ARG A 175 -14.30 22.20 -12.03
N ASP A 176 -13.47 22.22 -13.07
CA ASP A 176 -13.23 23.42 -13.87
C ASP A 176 -14.52 23.83 -14.61
N ALA A 177 -15.34 22.88 -15.06
CA ALA A 177 -16.67 23.15 -15.61
C ALA A 177 -17.68 23.68 -14.58
N ALA A 178 -17.67 23.15 -13.35
CA ALA A 178 -18.55 23.63 -12.27
C ALA A 178 -18.22 25.05 -11.80
N LEU A 179 -16.99 25.53 -12.06
CA LEU A 179 -16.56 26.90 -11.76
C LEU A 179 -16.98 27.91 -12.84
N VAL A 180 -17.45 27.46 -14.02
CA VAL A 180 -17.89 28.36 -15.10
C VAL A 180 -19.24 29.00 -14.73
N PRO A 181 -19.30 30.33 -14.57
CA PRO A 181 -20.54 31.01 -14.22
C PRO A 181 -21.56 30.94 -15.37
N GLY A 182 -22.80 30.53 -15.06
CA GLY A 182 -23.92 30.51 -16.01
C GLY A 182 -24.51 29.12 -16.30
N GLN A 183 -23.87 28.03 -15.86
CA GLN A 183 -24.39 26.68 -16.02
C GLN A 183 -24.43 25.96 -14.66
N PRO A 184 -25.61 25.72 -14.05
CA PRO A 184 -25.72 25.03 -12.78
C PRO A 184 -25.61 23.52 -12.98
N THR A 185 -24.42 23.03 -13.38
CA THR A 185 -24.17 21.59 -13.45
C THR A 185 -23.38 21.16 -12.22
N ASP A 186 -23.90 20.21 -11.46
CA ASP A 186 -23.17 19.64 -10.34
C ASP A 186 -21.93 18.86 -10.85
N ALA A 187 -20.79 19.07 -10.21
CA ALA A 187 -19.52 18.43 -10.57
C ALA A 187 -19.61 16.90 -10.49
N ARG A 188 -20.44 16.36 -9.58
CA ARG A 188 -20.66 14.90 -9.46
C ARG A 188 -21.40 14.32 -10.66
N VAL A 189 -22.42 15.02 -11.15
CA VAL A 189 -23.17 14.63 -12.35
C VAL A 189 -22.26 14.59 -13.55
N LEU A 190 -21.47 15.65 -13.76
CA LEU A 190 -20.51 15.69 -14.86
C LEU A 190 -19.43 14.61 -14.71
N TYR A 191 -18.93 14.36 -13.50
CA TYR A 191 -17.96 13.30 -13.25
C TYR A 191 -18.49 11.91 -13.62
N HIS A 192 -19.74 11.58 -13.23
CA HIS A 192 -20.34 10.29 -13.57
C HIS A 192 -20.66 10.16 -15.05
N ASN A 193 -20.98 11.24 -15.74
CA ASN A 193 -21.12 11.21 -17.21
C ASN A 193 -19.79 10.92 -17.90
N LEU A 194 -18.66 11.39 -17.34
CA LEU A 194 -17.32 11.05 -17.84
C LEU A 194 -16.90 9.62 -17.49
N ASN A 195 -17.34 9.11 -16.33
CA ASN A 195 -17.02 7.78 -15.82
C ASN A 195 -18.29 7.05 -15.34
N PRO A 196 -19.14 6.55 -16.25
CA PRO A 196 -20.37 5.89 -15.85
C PRO A 196 -20.05 4.57 -15.16
N HIS A 197 -20.74 4.27 -14.06
CA HIS A 197 -20.55 3.02 -13.32
C HIS A 197 -21.89 2.51 -12.76
N PRO A 198 -22.31 1.27 -13.07
CA PRO A 198 -23.64 0.76 -12.72
C PRO A 198 -23.91 0.77 -11.21
N ALA A 199 -22.93 0.36 -10.40
CA ALA A 199 -23.04 0.34 -8.94
C ALA A 199 -23.27 1.73 -8.30
N LEU A 200 -22.88 2.81 -8.98
CA LEU A 200 -22.91 4.18 -8.43
C LEU A 200 -23.99 5.06 -9.08
N SER A 201 -24.95 4.41 -9.76
CA SER A 201 -26.15 5.03 -10.30
C SER A 201 -27.35 4.67 -9.40
N PRO A 202 -28.31 5.57 -9.12
CA PRO A 202 -28.32 7.02 -9.37
C PRO A 202 -27.35 7.79 -8.46
N ILE A 203 -27.12 9.06 -8.78
CA ILE A 203 -26.25 9.96 -8.00
C ILE A 203 -26.94 10.28 -6.66
N PRO A 204 -26.22 10.29 -5.52
CA PRO A 204 -26.82 10.48 -4.21
C PRO A 204 -27.13 11.96 -3.97
N ASP A 205 -28.42 12.29 -3.97
CA ASP A 205 -28.91 13.64 -3.70
C ASP A 205 -29.52 13.73 -2.29
N PRO A 206 -29.07 14.67 -1.43
CA PRO A 206 -29.60 14.80 -0.06
C PRO A 206 -31.07 15.25 -0.03
N ASN A 207 -31.56 15.85 -1.12
CA ASN A 207 -32.94 16.29 -1.26
C ASN A 207 -33.90 15.13 -1.56
N VAL A 208 -33.39 14.00 -2.04
CA VAL A 208 -34.19 12.85 -2.46
C VAL A 208 -33.59 11.57 -1.84
N PRO A 209 -33.98 11.19 -0.61
CA PRO A 209 -33.36 10.08 0.12
C PRO A 209 -33.48 8.72 -0.58
N THR A 210 -34.49 8.55 -1.44
CA THR A 210 -34.69 7.32 -2.23
C THR A 210 -33.52 7.05 -3.19
N THR A 211 -32.82 8.09 -3.66
CA THR A 211 -31.62 7.94 -4.51
C THR A 211 -30.47 7.27 -3.76
N ILE A 212 -30.29 7.63 -2.48
CA ILE A 212 -29.22 7.11 -1.62
C ILE A 212 -29.47 5.63 -1.32
N GLU A 213 -30.71 5.27 -0.98
CA GLU A 213 -31.10 3.88 -0.72
C GLU A 213 -30.97 3.02 -1.98
N GLN A 214 -31.42 3.53 -3.13
CA GLN A 214 -31.31 2.82 -4.40
C GLN A 214 -29.85 2.62 -4.81
N GLN A 215 -29.00 3.64 -4.66
CA GLN A 215 -27.57 3.51 -4.93
C GLN A 215 -26.94 2.46 -3.99
N ALA A 216 -27.25 2.50 -2.69
CA ALA A 216 -26.71 1.53 -1.73
C ALA A 216 -27.11 0.08 -2.09
N LYS A 217 -28.35 -0.11 -2.56
CA LYS A 217 -28.84 -1.39 -3.06
C LYS A 217 -28.06 -1.83 -4.31
N ASN A 218 -27.89 -0.95 -5.29
CA ASN A 218 -27.13 -1.25 -6.50
C ASN A 218 -25.67 -1.58 -6.19
N GLU A 219 -25.04 -0.87 -5.25
CA GLU A 219 -23.70 -1.19 -4.76
C GLU A 219 -23.65 -2.60 -4.13
N SER A 220 -24.64 -2.98 -3.31
CA SER A 220 -24.69 -4.32 -2.71
C SER A 220 -24.88 -5.43 -3.73
N GLU A 221 -25.83 -5.26 -4.66
CA GLU A 221 -26.09 -6.22 -5.74
C GLU A 221 -24.85 -6.38 -6.62
N TYR A 222 -24.15 -5.28 -6.93
CA TYR A 222 -22.93 -5.31 -7.73
C TYR A 222 -21.78 -6.06 -7.04
N ARG A 223 -21.55 -5.80 -5.74
CA ARG A 223 -20.54 -6.52 -4.96
C ARG A 223 -20.86 -8.01 -4.88
N GLN A 224 -22.12 -8.38 -4.67
CA GLN A 224 -22.54 -9.78 -4.65
C GLN A 224 -22.27 -10.46 -6.00
N LEU A 225 -22.59 -9.81 -7.12
CA LEU A 225 -22.31 -10.34 -8.46
C LEU A 225 -20.82 -10.58 -8.70
N LEU A 226 -19.96 -9.60 -8.35
CA LEU A 226 -18.51 -9.73 -8.48
C LEU A 226 -17.97 -10.91 -7.64
N VAL A 227 -18.42 -11.02 -6.39
CA VAL A 227 -17.99 -12.09 -5.48
C VAL A 227 -18.51 -13.44 -5.94
N GLN A 228 -19.76 -13.54 -6.39
CA GLN A 228 -20.31 -14.79 -6.91
C GLN A 228 -19.58 -15.26 -8.18
N GLY A 229 -19.21 -14.34 -9.08
CA GLY A 229 -18.36 -14.65 -10.22
C GLY A 229 -16.98 -15.14 -9.79
N ALA A 230 -16.35 -14.47 -8.82
CA ALA A 230 -15.05 -14.88 -8.29
C ALA A 230 -15.10 -16.25 -7.59
N LEU A 231 -16.14 -16.51 -6.80
CA LEU A 231 -16.34 -17.80 -6.13
C LEU A 231 -16.67 -18.91 -7.11
N ALA A 232 -17.48 -18.63 -8.14
CA ALA A 232 -17.72 -19.57 -9.23
C ALA A 232 -16.41 -19.98 -9.88
N VAL A 233 -15.38 -19.11 -9.91
CA VAL A 233 -14.07 -19.43 -10.49
C VAL A 233 -13.06 -20.04 -9.51
N LEU A 234 -13.03 -19.60 -8.26
CA LEU A 234 -11.97 -19.97 -7.30
C LEU A 234 -12.31 -21.16 -6.41
N LEU A 235 -13.60 -21.44 -6.18
CA LEU A 235 -14.03 -22.45 -5.22
C LEU A 235 -13.93 -23.87 -5.81
N PRO A 236 -13.51 -24.88 -5.02
CA PRO A 236 -13.59 -26.29 -5.41
C PRO A 236 -15.01 -26.71 -5.81
N THR A 237 -15.15 -27.69 -6.70
CA THR A 237 -16.47 -28.15 -7.18
C THR A 237 -17.34 -28.73 -6.06
N GLU A 238 -16.74 -29.45 -5.10
CA GLU A 238 -17.45 -30.00 -3.93
C GLU A 238 -18.06 -28.90 -3.05
N ASP A 239 -17.32 -27.81 -2.83
CA ASP A 239 -17.77 -26.67 -2.03
C ASP A 239 -18.69 -25.73 -2.81
N LEU A 240 -18.57 -25.71 -4.14
CA LEU A 240 -19.43 -24.92 -5.04
C LEU A 240 -20.86 -25.46 -5.07
N GLU A 241 -21.03 -26.79 -4.96
CA GLU A 241 -22.35 -27.43 -4.82
C GLU A 241 -23.04 -27.05 -3.50
N ASN A 242 -22.26 -26.74 -2.45
CA ASN A 242 -22.82 -26.34 -1.17
C ASN A 242 -23.39 -24.91 -1.21
N ALA A 243 -24.70 -24.82 -1.44
CA ALA A 243 -25.42 -23.57 -1.51
C ALA A 243 -25.26 -22.70 -0.24
N CYS A 244 -25.22 -23.30 0.94
CA CYS A 244 -25.12 -22.58 2.22
C CYS A 244 -23.75 -21.92 2.37
N LEU A 245 -22.67 -22.65 2.05
CA LEU A 245 -21.31 -22.11 2.06
C LEU A 245 -21.19 -20.98 1.05
N ARG A 246 -21.68 -21.16 -0.18
CA ARG A 246 -21.64 -20.12 -1.21
C ARG A 246 -22.35 -18.85 -0.78
N THR A 247 -23.56 -18.93 -0.23
CA THR A 247 -24.29 -17.74 0.24
C THR A 247 -23.57 -17.06 1.40
N LEU A 248 -23.11 -17.82 2.40
CA LEU A 248 -22.44 -17.25 3.57
C LEU A 248 -21.11 -16.58 3.18
N VAL A 249 -20.28 -17.25 2.38
CA VAL A 249 -19.00 -16.69 1.92
C VAL A 249 -19.23 -15.48 1.02
N THR A 250 -20.25 -15.52 0.15
CA THR A 250 -20.64 -14.37 -0.67
C THR A 250 -21.01 -13.18 0.21
N ASP A 251 -21.88 -13.37 1.20
CA ASP A 251 -22.35 -12.29 2.08
C ASP A 251 -21.21 -11.73 2.93
N VAL A 252 -20.34 -12.59 3.47
CA VAL A 252 -19.18 -12.15 4.25
C VAL A 252 -18.22 -11.33 3.38
N ILE A 253 -17.85 -11.81 2.20
CA ILE A 253 -16.90 -11.09 1.35
C ILE A 253 -17.53 -9.81 0.78
N SER A 254 -18.77 -9.86 0.30
CA SER A 254 -19.43 -8.70 -0.34
C SER A 254 -19.85 -7.62 0.67
N GLU A 255 -20.48 -7.98 1.79
CA GLU A 255 -21.04 -7.03 2.74
C GLU A 255 -20.08 -6.71 3.89
N VAL A 256 -19.35 -7.70 4.41
CA VAL A 256 -18.44 -7.44 5.54
C VAL A 256 -17.08 -6.93 5.09
N ILE A 257 -16.53 -7.43 3.99
CA ILE A 257 -15.19 -7.04 3.53
C ILE A 257 -15.25 -5.93 2.49
N LEU A 258 -15.98 -6.13 1.38
CA LEU A 258 -16.02 -5.17 0.27
C LEU A 258 -16.83 -3.92 0.62
N ALA A 259 -17.98 -4.01 1.29
CA ALA A 259 -18.73 -2.82 1.69
C ALA A 259 -17.95 -1.97 2.72
N ASN A 260 -17.35 -2.60 3.74
CA ASN A 260 -16.54 -1.88 4.73
C ASN A 260 -15.25 -1.29 4.14
N SER A 261 -14.68 -1.89 3.09
CA SER A 261 -13.50 -1.34 2.43
C SER A 261 -13.87 -0.21 1.46
N ILE A 262 -14.77 -0.44 0.51
CA ILE A 262 -15.09 0.50 -0.58
C ILE A 262 -16.05 1.60 -0.12
N SER A 263 -17.13 1.24 0.59
CA SER A 263 -18.12 2.20 1.10
C SER A 263 -17.69 2.78 2.47
N GLY A 264 -16.66 2.21 3.10
CA GLY A 264 -16.13 2.65 4.38
C GLY A 264 -15.01 3.70 4.29
N PRO A 265 -14.04 3.69 5.23
CA PRO A 265 -13.08 4.77 5.37
C PRO A 265 -12.03 4.83 4.25
N LEU A 266 -11.76 3.74 3.52
CA LEU A 266 -10.64 3.71 2.54
C LEU A 266 -10.84 4.71 1.40
N CYS A 267 -12.08 4.85 0.93
CA CYS A 267 -12.44 5.78 -0.14
C CYS A 267 -12.65 7.22 0.37
N LYS A 268 -12.60 7.48 1.69
CA LYS A 268 -12.69 8.83 2.23
C LYS A 268 -11.35 9.55 2.05
N GLY A 269 -11.37 10.83 1.66
CA GLY A 269 -10.16 11.57 1.33
C GLY A 269 -9.09 11.62 2.43
N TRP A 270 -9.51 11.72 3.70
CA TRP A 270 -8.57 11.70 4.83
C TRP A 270 -7.75 10.40 4.90
N PHE A 271 -8.35 9.26 4.56
CA PHE A 271 -7.65 7.99 4.56
C PHE A 271 -6.65 7.92 3.40
N VAL A 272 -7.04 8.39 2.22
CA VAL A 272 -6.18 8.45 1.03
C VAL A 272 -4.97 9.36 1.31
N TRP A 273 -5.17 10.57 1.82
CA TRP A 273 -4.08 11.48 2.19
C TRP A 273 -3.14 10.88 3.23
N GLY A 274 -3.71 10.18 4.23
CA GLY A 274 -2.92 9.47 5.23
C GLY A 274 -2.11 8.31 4.65
N SER A 275 -2.60 7.66 3.60
CA SER A 275 -1.91 6.56 2.91
C SER A 275 -0.77 7.09 2.04
N ILE A 276 -1.01 8.18 1.31
CA ILE A 276 0.02 8.90 0.55
C ILE A 276 1.12 9.41 1.49
N LEU A 277 0.75 10.00 2.63
CA LEU A 277 1.73 10.49 3.62
C LEU A 277 2.66 9.37 4.09
N GLN A 278 2.12 8.21 4.48
CA GLN A 278 2.94 7.08 4.90
C GLN A 278 3.84 6.56 3.78
N LEU A 279 3.33 6.48 2.55
CA LEU A 279 4.12 6.06 1.41
C LEU A 279 5.30 7.01 1.15
N VAL A 280 5.06 8.32 1.22
CA VAL A 280 6.10 9.34 1.07
C VAL A 280 7.14 9.22 2.19
N GLU A 281 6.73 8.99 3.44
CA GLU A 281 7.64 8.79 4.56
C GLU A 281 8.51 7.53 4.39
N VAL A 282 7.92 6.41 3.95
CA VAL A 282 8.65 5.16 3.68
C VAL A 282 9.65 5.34 2.54
N VAL A 283 9.25 6.03 1.46
CA VAL A 283 10.14 6.33 0.34
C VAL A 283 11.28 7.25 0.79
N GLN A 284 10.99 8.30 1.56
CA GLN A 284 12.02 9.18 2.11
C GLN A 284 12.99 8.44 3.05
N ALA A 285 12.50 7.49 3.86
CA ALA A 285 13.33 6.68 4.72
C ALA A 285 14.26 5.75 3.93
N THR A 286 13.78 5.21 2.81
CA THR A 286 14.56 4.37 1.90
C THR A 286 15.59 5.17 1.10
N LEU A 287 15.25 6.41 0.71
CA LEU A 287 16.11 7.28 -0.09
C LEU A 287 17.18 8.02 0.73
N LYS A 288 16.97 8.25 2.03
CA LYS A 288 18.00 8.82 2.90
C LYS A 288 19.06 7.74 3.17
N PRO A 289 20.29 7.86 2.64
CA PRO A 289 21.36 6.94 3.03
C PRO A 289 21.55 7.03 4.54
N ARG A 290 21.54 5.89 5.21
CA ARG A 290 21.78 5.72 6.64
C ARG A 290 22.92 6.64 7.05
N ALA A 291 22.62 7.71 7.81
CA ALA A 291 23.54 8.81 8.07
C ALA A 291 24.79 8.43 8.90
N ASN A 292 24.96 7.15 9.25
CA ASN A 292 26.09 6.65 10.02
C ASN A 292 27.43 6.75 9.29
N ASP A 293 27.45 6.87 7.95
CA ASP A 293 28.71 7.02 7.18
C ASP A 293 29.22 8.47 7.07
N LYS A 294 28.41 9.46 7.48
CA LYS A 294 28.87 10.87 7.54
C LYS A 294 29.61 11.16 8.85
N GLU A 295 29.30 10.45 9.93
CA GLU A 295 29.95 10.64 11.24
C GLU A 295 31.41 10.13 11.25
N THR A 296 31.73 9.14 10.42
CA THR A 296 33.10 8.66 10.24
C THR A 296 33.96 9.65 9.44
N LYS A 297 33.39 10.29 8.41
CA LYS A 297 34.09 11.30 7.59
C LYS A 297 34.30 12.65 8.30
N THR A 298 33.37 13.09 9.15
CA THR A 298 33.56 14.28 9.98
C THR A 298 34.60 14.06 11.08
N LYS A 299 34.65 12.86 11.69
CA LYS A 299 35.71 12.48 12.63
C LYS A 299 37.11 12.42 11.99
N THR A 300 37.23 12.04 10.72
CA THR A 300 38.53 12.09 10.00
C THR A 300 38.95 13.51 9.64
N ARG A 301 38.00 14.39 9.26
CA ARG A 301 38.28 15.80 8.98
C ARG A 301 38.72 16.56 10.24
N GLY A 302 38.02 16.33 11.35
CA GLY A 302 38.39 16.89 12.66
C GLY A 302 39.71 16.35 13.23
N ARG A 303 40.23 15.20 12.76
CA ARG A 303 41.58 14.72 13.12
C ARG A 303 42.67 15.46 12.36
N LEU A 304 42.50 15.74 11.06
CA LEU A 304 43.50 16.48 10.29
C LEU A 304 43.61 17.96 10.72
N GLU A 305 42.49 18.58 11.08
CA GLU A 305 42.47 19.93 11.68
C GLU A 305 43.13 19.92 13.07
N LYS A 306 42.87 18.90 13.88
CA LYS A 306 43.50 18.72 15.20
C LYS A 306 45.01 18.44 15.14
N PHE A 307 45.52 17.94 14.01
CA PHE A 307 46.95 17.73 13.78
C PHE A 307 47.63 18.89 13.03
N GLY A 308 46.94 20.02 12.81
CA GLY A 308 47.58 21.25 12.32
C GLY A 308 48.15 21.18 10.91
N LEU A 309 47.81 20.15 10.12
CA LEU A 309 48.33 19.96 8.75
C LEU A 309 47.59 20.79 7.68
N LEU A 310 46.55 21.52 8.08
CA LEU A 310 45.73 22.39 7.21
C LEU A 310 45.52 23.78 7.83
N SER A 311 46.52 24.34 8.53
CA SER A 311 46.53 25.77 8.80
C SER A 311 46.91 26.51 7.51
N GLY A 312 45.91 26.74 6.67
CA GLY A 312 46.02 27.70 5.57
C GLY A 312 46.04 29.10 6.17
N THR A 313 47.18 29.75 6.04
CA THR A 313 47.47 31.15 6.38
C THR A 313 46.35 32.09 5.90
N GLU A 314 45.54 32.59 6.83
CA GLU A 314 44.73 33.80 6.63
C GLU A 314 45.59 34.99 7.06
N GLU A 315 46.33 35.57 6.11
CA GLU A 315 46.82 36.95 6.23
C GLU A 315 45.87 37.86 5.46
N GLU A 316 45.23 38.73 6.22
CA GLU A 316 44.47 39.89 5.75
C GLU A 316 45.36 40.78 4.89
N THR A 317 45.03 40.91 3.60
CA THR A 317 45.35 42.12 2.84
C THR A 317 44.13 42.57 2.04
N ALA A 318 43.68 43.77 2.35
CA ALA A 318 42.60 44.47 1.68
C ALA A 318 42.95 44.80 0.21
N GLY A 319 41.93 44.77 -0.66
CA GLY A 319 41.91 45.58 -1.89
C GLY A 319 41.60 44.82 -3.19
N GLY A 320 40.34 44.90 -3.63
CA GLY A 320 39.98 44.96 -5.05
C GLY A 320 39.67 43.64 -5.79
N SER A 321 38.47 43.58 -6.39
CA SER A 321 38.02 42.65 -7.45
C SER A 321 37.54 41.24 -7.04
N GLU A 322 36.44 41.14 -6.28
CA GLU A 322 35.79 39.84 -5.96
C GLU A 322 34.58 39.45 -6.84
N THR A 323 34.07 40.33 -7.70
CA THR A 323 32.85 40.03 -8.49
C THR A 323 33.09 39.22 -9.77
N SER A 324 34.31 39.19 -10.32
CA SER A 324 34.63 38.38 -11.52
C SER A 324 35.11 36.97 -11.15
N ARG A 325 35.87 36.83 -10.05
CA ARG A 325 36.49 35.56 -9.62
C ARG A 325 35.47 34.51 -9.17
N SER A 326 34.35 34.94 -8.59
CA SER A 326 33.22 34.07 -8.20
C SER A 326 32.46 33.52 -9.42
N ARG A 327 32.29 34.31 -10.48
CA ARG A 327 31.62 33.87 -11.71
C ARG A 327 32.45 32.84 -12.47
N PHE A 328 33.74 33.07 -12.68
CA PHE A 328 34.61 32.11 -13.38
C PHE A 328 34.78 30.80 -12.60
N SER A 329 34.90 30.86 -11.27
CA SER A 329 34.92 29.67 -10.41
C SER A 329 33.60 28.89 -10.52
N SER A 330 32.45 29.56 -10.46
CA SER A 330 31.15 28.90 -10.62
C SER A 330 30.97 28.26 -12.00
N VAL A 331 31.46 28.90 -13.06
CA VAL A 331 31.42 28.37 -14.43
C VAL A 331 32.35 27.17 -14.56
N PHE A 332 33.56 27.24 -14.00
CA PHE A 332 34.50 26.13 -13.97
C PHE A 332 33.93 24.91 -13.24
N TRP A 333 33.35 25.10 -12.05
CA TRP A 333 32.69 24.02 -11.30
C TRP A 333 31.49 23.45 -12.04
N ARG A 334 30.73 24.28 -12.77
CA ARG A 334 29.64 23.78 -13.63
C ARG A 334 30.18 22.98 -14.80
N ILE A 335 31.24 23.42 -15.48
CA ILE A 335 31.88 22.68 -16.57
C ILE A 335 32.42 21.34 -16.05
N LEU A 336 33.08 21.33 -14.89
CA LEU A 336 33.60 20.13 -14.26
C LEU A 336 32.47 19.19 -13.83
N GLN A 337 31.37 19.74 -13.31
CA GLN A 337 30.18 18.96 -12.96
C GLN A 337 29.55 18.35 -14.20
N TYR A 338 29.38 19.11 -15.29
CA TYR A 338 28.82 18.59 -16.55
C TYR A 338 29.75 17.57 -17.21
N SER A 339 31.07 17.76 -17.17
CA SER A 339 32.03 16.78 -17.69
C SER A 339 32.06 15.51 -16.85
N TYR A 340 31.95 15.62 -15.53
CA TYR A 340 31.78 14.48 -14.64
C TYR A 340 30.45 13.75 -14.92
N LEU A 341 29.34 14.49 -15.07
CA LEU A 341 28.03 13.93 -15.43
C LEU A 341 28.08 13.22 -16.79
N ALA A 342 28.76 13.82 -17.78
CA ALA A 342 28.98 13.22 -19.08
C ALA A 342 29.83 11.94 -18.96
N SER A 343 30.86 11.93 -18.11
CA SER A 343 31.67 10.74 -17.84
C SER A 343 30.86 9.61 -17.20
N ILE A 344 29.95 9.93 -16.28
CA ILE A 344 29.01 8.98 -15.69
C ILE A 344 28.04 8.48 -16.76
N GLY A 345 27.48 9.38 -17.59
CA GLY A 345 26.58 9.02 -18.69
C GLY A 345 27.24 8.08 -19.71
N ILE A 346 28.48 8.35 -20.09
CA ILE A 346 29.25 7.48 -21.00
C ILE A 346 29.54 6.13 -20.34
N ARG A 347 29.98 6.12 -19.08
CA ARG A 347 30.19 4.86 -18.32
C ARG A 347 28.90 4.06 -18.21
N PHE A 348 27.78 4.72 -17.97
CA PHE A 348 26.46 4.12 -17.91
C PHE A 348 26.09 3.48 -19.25
N ILE A 349 26.24 4.19 -20.36
CA ILE A 349 25.98 3.65 -21.71
C ILE A 349 26.87 2.41 -21.96
N ILE A 350 28.17 2.49 -21.65
CA ILE A 350 29.11 1.39 -21.85
C ILE A 350 28.70 0.16 -21.02
N VAL A 351 28.46 0.32 -19.72
CA VAL A 351 28.05 -0.78 -18.83
C VAL A 351 26.75 -1.44 -19.30
N GLN A 352 25.77 -0.63 -19.71
CA GLN A 352 24.49 -1.17 -20.15
C GLN A 352 24.53 -1.81 -21.54
N VAL A 353 25.36 -1.32 -22.46
CA VAL A 353 25.62 -1.99 -23.73
C VAL A 353 26.27 -3.36 -23.47
N PHE A 354 27.25 -3.44 -22.56
CA PHE A 354 27.88 -4.72 -22.21
C PHE A 354 26.93 -5.68 -21.47
N ALA A 355 26.09 -5.17 -20.55
CA ALA A 355 25.06 -5.96 -19.88
C ALA A 355 24.02 -6.51 -20.88
N ALA A 356 23.52 -5.66 -21.79
CA ALA A 356 22.58 -6.04 -22.85
C ALA A 356 23.15 -7.12 -23.79
N HIS A 357 24.44 -7.03 -24.16
CA HIS A 357 25.10 -8.07 -24.97
C HIS A 357 25.26 -9.40 -24.22
N SER A 358 25.45 -9.37 -22.90
CA SER A 358 25.59 -10.58 -22.08
C SER A 358 24.25 -11.33 -21.89
N GLN A 359 23.13 -10.60 -21.78
CA GLN A 359 21.80 -11.18 -21.57
C GLN A 359 21.07 -11.57 -22.87
N ARG A 360 21.32 -10.90 -24.02
CA ARG A 360 20.83 -11.39 -25.34
C ARG A 360 21.30 -12.82 -25.64
N ARG A 361 22.48 -13.21 -25.14
CA ARG A 361 22.99 -14.60 -25.24
C ARG A 361 22.29 -15.60 -24.29
N ARG A 362 21.64 -15.13 -23.22
CA ARG A 362 20.82 -15.97 -22.32
C ARG A 362 19.38 -16.11 -22.82
N SER A 363 18.76 -15.04 -23.31
CA SER A 363 17.39 -15.07 -23.85
C SER A 363 17.29 -15.95 -25.11
N SER A 364 18.27 -15.87 -26.02
CA SER A 364 18.34 -16.75 -27.21
C SER A 364 18.60 -18.23 -26.91
N ARG A 365 18.98 -18.59 -25.68
CA ARG A 365 19.13 -20.00 -25.24
C ARG A 365 17.88 -20.56 -24.56
N ILE A 366 16.97 -19.72 -24.09
CA ILE A 366 15.75 -20.14 -23.37
C ILE A 366 14.57 -20.34 -24.33
N SER A 367 14.66 -19.83 -25.56
CA SER A 367 13.58 -19.85 -26.57
C SER A 367 13.76 -20.90 -27.68
N ARG A 368 14.34 -22.09 -27.40
CA ARG A 368 14.22 -23.29 -28.27
C ARG A 368 14.37 -24.62 -27.51
N PRO A 369 13.28 -25.32 -27.20
CA PRO A 369 13.21 -26.76 -27.39
C PRO A 369 12.61 -27.03 -28.77
N SER A 370 13.43 -27.52 -29.69
CA SER A 370 12.98 -28.04 -30.98
C SER A 370 12.25 -29.36 -30.77
N THR A 371 10.92 -29.33 -30.87
CA THR A 371 10.12 -30.52 -31.13
C THR A 371 9.38 -30.30 -32.45
N SER A 372 9.93 -30.85 -33.52
CA SER A 372 9.21 -31.11 -34.76
C SER A 372 8.14 -32.16 -34.48
N THR A 373 6.88 -31.95 -34.88
CA THR A 373 6.12 -32.74 -35.89
C THR A 373 4.63 -32.31 -35.90
N GLY A 374 4.18 -31.79 -37.05
CA GLY A 374 2.83 -31.89 -37.67
C GLY A 374 1.52 -31.65 -36.88
N LEU A 375 0.78 -30.59 -37.24
CA LEU A 375 -0.57 -30.58 -37.89
C LEU A 375 -1.41 -29.33 -37.55
N SER A 376 -1.82 -28.63 -38.62
CA SER A 376 -2.87 -27.60 -38.84
C SER A 376 -3.10 -26.38 -37.91
N PRO A 377 -3.33 -25.17 -38.49
CA PRO A 377 -3.68 -23.96 -37.75
C PRO A 377 -5.20 -23.70 -37.77
N MET A 378 -5.85 -23.74 -36.61
CA MET A 378 -7.14 -23.07 -36.43
C MET A 378 -7.40 -22.84 -34.95
N ALA A 379 -6.80 -21.79 -34.40
CA ALA A 379 -7.21 -21.18 -33.15
C ALA A 379 -6.77 -19.72 -33.20
N SER A 380 -7.73 -18.85 -32.98
CA SER A 380 -7.67 -17.38 -32.97
C SER A 380 -6.51 -16.84 -32.13
N ASP A 381 -5.92 -15.78 -32.68
CA ASP A 381 -4.85 -14.95 -32.13
C ASP A 381 -5.06 -14.57 -30.65
N PHE A 382 -4.41 -15.31 -29.75
CA PHE A 382 -3.82 -14.73 -28.55
C PHE A 382 -2.32 -15.01 -28.61
N ALA A 383 -1.63 -14.19 -29.42
CA ALA A 383 -0.19 -14.18 -29.44
C ALA A 383 0.33 -13.76 -28.04
N PRO A 384 1.43 -14.35 -27.54
CA PRO A 384 2.11 -13.87 -26.34
C PRO A 384 2.95 -12.61 -26.69
N ASP A 385 2.30 -11.58 -27.25
CA ASP A 385 2.91 -10.32 -27.67
C ASP A 385 2.84 -9.23 -26.58
N ASP A 386 2.14 -9.48 -25.46
CA ASP A 386 2.01 -8.50 -24.36
C ASP A 386 3.29 -8.29 -23.54
N PHE A 387 4.32 -9.14 -23.72
CA PHE A 387 5.64 -8.93 -23.12
C PHE A 387 6.52 -7.90 -23.88
N LEU A 388 5.99 -7.27 -24.94
CA LEU A 388 6.73 -6.43 -25.88
C LEU A 388 6.32 -4.95 -25.81
N ARG A 389 6.00 -4.42 -24.63
CA ARG A 389 5.84 -2.96 -24.45
C ARG A 389 7.03 -2.40 -23.67
N PRO A 390 7.72 -1.37 -24.20
CA PRO A 390 8.80 -0.75 -23.45
C PRO A 390 8.22 -0.06 -22.21
N LEU A 391 8.91 -0.14 -21.08
CA LEU A 391 8.50 0.51 -19.81
C LEU A 391 8.33 2.02 -19.97
N LEU A 392 8.95 2.61 -20.98
CA LEU A 392 8.82 4.03 -21.30
C LEU A 392 7.42 4.39 -21.83
N ASP A 393 6.71 3.44 -22.46
CA ASP A 393 5.33 3.63 -22.92
C ASP A 393 4.30 3.51 -21.78
N PHE A 394 4.73 3.09 -20.57
CA PHE A 394 3.83 2.92 -19.43
C PHE A 394 3.30 4.25 -18.90
N ARG A 395 2.05 4.22 -18.41
CA ARG A 395 1.31 5.41 -17.94
C ARG A 395 1.82 6.03 -16.63
N ILE A 396 2.80 5.47 -15.92
CA ILE A 396 3.38 6.11 -14.73
C ILE A 396 3.96 7.50 -15.00
N LEU A 397 4.67 7.68 -16.11
CA LEU A 397 5.31 8.96 -16.42
C LEU A 397 4.26 10.03 -16.78
N PRO A 398 3.27 9.75 -17.66
CA PRO A 398 2.10 10.60 -17.82
C PRO A 398 1.36 10.88 -16.52
N LEU A 399 1.15 9.88 -15.66
CA LEU A 399 0.52 10.06 -14.35
C LEU A 399 1.31 11.02 -13.45
N ALA A 400 2.64 10.89 -13.41
CA ALA A 400 3.48 11.83 -12.66
C ALA A 400 3.37 13.26 -13.21
N ALA A 401 3.27 13.42 -14.54
CA ALA A 401 3.05 14.72 -15.16
C ALA A 401 1.65 15.28 -14.85
N THR A 402 0.60 14.45 -14.85
CA THR A 402 -0.76 14.89 -14.55
C THR A 402 -0.95 15.18 -13.08
N THR A 403 -0.44 14.38 -12.15
CA THR A 403 -0.53 14.65 -10.69
C THR A 403 0.05 16.01 -10.32
N ILE A 404 1.14 16.44 -10.96
CA ILE A 404 1.78 17.75 -10.77
C ILE A 404 1.08 18.86 -11.59
N ASP A 405 0.18 18.50 -12.50
CA ASP A 405 -0.44 19.39 -13.50
C ASP A 405 0.63 20.10 -14.37
N LEU A 406 1.64 19.33 -14.78
CA LEU A 406 2.77 19.80 -15.57
C LEU A 406 2.35 20.46 -16.89
N PRO A 407 1.35 19.98 -17.65
CA PRO A 407 0.93 20.61 -18.90
C PRO A 407 0.44 22.05 -18.70
N ARG A 408 -0.28 22.32 -17.60
CA ARG A 408 -0.81 23.66 -17.28
C ARG A 408 0.28 24.59 -16.75
N ARG A 409 1.24 24.06 -16.00
CA ARG A 409 2.30 24.85 -15.33
C ARG A 409 3.51 25.12 -16.22
N LEU A 410 4.03 24.10 -16.88
CA LEU A 410 5.25 24.14 -17.69
C LEU A 410 4.99 23.47 -19.05
N PRO A 411 4.18 24.10 -19.93
CA PRO A 411 3.77 23.52 -21.21
C PRO A 411 4.96 23.20 -22.11
N TRP A 412 5.99 24.05 -22.11
CA TRP A 412 7.22 23.83 -22.89
C TRP A 412 8.00 22.59 -22.44
N ILE A 413 8.07 22.34 -21.13
CA ILE A 413 8.75 21.14 -20.61
C ILE A 413 7.93 19.91 -20.92
N SER A 414 6.60 19.98 -20.74
CA SER A 414 5.70 18.88 -21.11
C SER A 414 5.82 18.53 -22.59
N GLY A 415 5.83 19.54 -23.47
CA GLY A 415 6.03 19.35 -24.92
C GLY A 415 7.41 18.78 -25.25
N LEU A 416 8.49 19.26 -24.62
CA LEU A 416 9.84 18.73 -24.83
C LEU A 416 9.95 17.27 -24.37
N VAL A 417 9.39 16.94 -23.21
CA VAL A 417 9.37 15.56 -22.70
C VAL A 417 8.55 14.66 -23.62
N ALA A 418 7.41 15.12 -24.12
CA ALA A 418 6.60 14.37 -25.09
C ALA A 418 7.32 14.16 -26.43
N LEU A 419 8.08 15.15 -26.90
CA LEU A 419 8.92 15.02 -28.10
C LEU A 419 10.06 14.02 -27.87
N ILE A 420 10.77 14.10 -26.74
CA ILE A 420 11.81 13.15 -26.37
C ILE A 420 11.24 11.75 -26.27
N HIS A 421 10.09 11.59 -25.62
CA HIS A 421 9.35 10.33 -25.52
C HIS A 421 9.03 9.78 -26.90
N HIS A 422 8.42 10.59 -27.78
CA HIS A 422 8.09 10.20 -29.15
C HIS A 422 9.34 9.78 -29.94
N HIS A 423 10.45 10.50 -29.82
CA HIS A 423 11.70 10.16 -30.50
C HIS A 423 12.33 8.87 -29.96
N LEU A 424 12.16 8.56 -28.66
CA LEU A 424 12.64 7.35 -28.02
C LEU A 424 11.79 6.11 -28.33
N THR A 425 10.49 6.27 -28.56
CA THR A 425 9.55 5.16 -28.76
C THR A 425 9.27 4.89 -30.24
N ARG A 426 9.02 5.95 -31.01
CA ARG A 426 8.61 5.89 -32.43
C ARG A 426 9.63 6.46 -33.42
N GLY A 427 10.59 7.25 -32.93
CA GLY A 427 11.55 7.96 -33.78
C GLY A 427 12.92 7.30 -33.93
N ALA A 428 13.89 8.09 -34.40
CA ALA A 428 15.25 7.63 -34.70
C ALA A 428 16.03 7.06 -33.49
N LEU A 429 15.61 7.37 -32.26
CA LEU A 429 16.23 6.88 -31.02
C LEU A 429 15.55 5.61 -30.49
N ARG A 430 14.71 4.94 -31.29
CA ARG A 430 14.03 3.69 -30.92
C ARG A 430 14.97 2.58 -30.47
N ALA A 431 16.19 2.52 -31.00
CA ALA A 431 17.18 1.52 -30.54
C ALA A 431 17.56 1.67 -29.05
N ILE A 432 17.34 2.85 -28.46
CA ILE A 432 17.65 3.14 -27.06
C ILE A 432 16.41 2.94 -26.17
N GLY A 433 15.23 3.39 -26.63
CA GLY A 433 14.00 3.42 -25.84
C GLY A 433 12.92 2.39 -26.20
N GLY A 434 13.11 1.63 -27.28
CA GLY A 434 12.20 0.53 -27.65
C GLY A 434 12.35 -0.70 -26.75
N THR A 435 11.52 -1.71 -27.01
CA THR A 435 11.56 -3.03 -26.34
C THR A 435 12.97 -3.63 -26.38
N ASP A 436 13.49 -4.09 -25.24
CA ASP A 436 14.88 -4.56 -25.08
C ASP A 436 15.96 -3.51 -25.41
N GLY A 437 15.60 -2.23 -25.38
CA GLY A 437 16.50 -1.09 -25.48
C GLY A 437 17.35 -0.92 -24.22
N ILE A 438 18.44 -0.17 -24.34
CA ILE A 438 19.37 0.12 -23.22
C ILE A 438 18.62 0.79 -22.06
N LEU A 439 17.72 1.72 -22.37
CA LEU A 439 16.95 2.45 -21.37
C LEU A 439 15.89 1.56 -20.72
N ASP A 440 15.20 0.75 -21.51
CA ASP A 440 14.18 -0.19 -21.05
C ASP A 440 14.77 -1.22 -20.07
N HIS A 441 15.93 -1.79 -20.43
CA HIS A 441 16.66 -2.70 -19.55
C HIS A 441 17.09 -2.04 -18.23
N TYR A 442 17.58 -0.80 -18.30
CA TYR A 442 17.95 -0.07 -17.10
C TYR A 442 16.75 0.23 -16.20
N LEU A 443 15.63 0.69 -16.78
CA LEU A 443 14.40 0.93 -16.04
C LEU A 443 13.90 -0.36 -15.40
N HIS A 444 13.98 -1.49 -16.09
CA HIS A 444 13.62 -2.79 -15.55
C HIS A 444 14.56 -3.22 -14.42
N CYS A 445 15.89 -3.04 -14.55
CA CYS A 445 16.83 -3.29 -13.47
C CYS A 445 16.59 -2.38 -12.26
N LEU A 446 16.31 -1.10 -12.45
CA LEU A 446 15.95 -0.19 -11.36
C LEU A 446 14.65 -0.62 -10.68
N LEU A 447 13.64 -0.93 -11.46
CA LEU A 447 12.33 -1.34 -10.97
C LEU A 447 12.44 -2.63 -10.14
N THR A 448 13.13 -3.64 -10.66
CA THR A 448 13.36 -4.91 -9.94
C THR A 448 14.19 -4.69 -8.67
N THR A 449 15.17 -3.78 -8.70
CA THR A 449 16.04 -3.50 -7.55
C THR A 449 15.34 -2.70 -6.45
N TYR A 450 14.46 -1.75 -6.81
CA TYR A 450 13.89 -0.79 -5.86
C TYR A 450 12.39 -0.97 -5.59
N LEU A 451 11.58 -1.42 -6.56
CA LEU A 451 10.13 -1.62 -6.42
C LEU A 451 9.73 -3.09 -6.21
N ALA A 452 10.48 -4.06 -6.76
CA ALA A 452 10.20 -5.48 -6.62
C ALA A 452 11.18 -6.31 -5.75
N PRO A 453 11.83 -5.79 -4.68
CA PRO A 453 12.36 -6.69 -3.67
C PRO A 453 11.23 -7.58 -3.13
N ALA A 454 11.47 -8.89 -3.05
CA ALA A 454 10.55 -9.86 -2.45
C ALA A 454 10.11 -9.49 -1.01
N THR A 455 10.80 -8.55 -0.37
CA THR A 455 10.56 -8.05 0.98
C THR A 455 9.53 -6.91 1.07
N ILE A 456 9.19 -6.24 -0.04
CA ILE A 456 8.20 -5.14 -0.01
C ILE A 456 6.78 -5.69 0.16
N LEU A 457 6.46 -6.81 -0.49
CA LEU A 457 5.12 -7.39 -0.43
C LEU A 457 4.69 -7.77 1.00
N PRO A 458 5.50 -8.48 1.81
CA PRO A 458 5.19 -8.71 3.23
C PRO A 458 5.02 -7.42 4.05
N GLN A 459 5.81 -6.38 3.76
CA GLN A 459 5.70 -5.09 4.44
C GLN A 459 4.40 -4.38 4.07
N LEU A 460 4.02 -4.38 2.79
CA LEU A 460 2.74 -3.83 2.32
C LEU A 460 1.57 -4.59 2.94
N LEU A 461 1.59 -5.93 2.95
CA LEU A 461 0.55 -6.75 3.59
C LEU A 461 0.43 -6.47 5.10
N ARG A 462 1.55 -6.19 5.76
CA ARG A 462 1.55 -5.78 7.16
C ARG A 462 0.95 -4.39 7.35
N LEU A 463 1.24 -3.43 6.46
CA LEU A 463 0.64 -2.09 6.49
C LEU A 463 -0.86 -2.15 6.18
N THR A 464 -1.28 -2.94 5.19
CA THR A 464 -2.70 -3.11 4.87
C THR A 464 -3.44 -3.76 6.04
N ARG A 465 -2.87 -4.79 6.69
CA ARG A 465 -3.44 -5.38 7.91
C ARG A 465 -3.60 -4.35 9.03
N GLN A 466 -2.59 -3.52 9.28
CA GLN A 466 -2.68 -2.46 10.31
C GLN A 466 -3.78 -1.44 10.02
N ARG A 467 -4.03 -1.17 8.73
CA ARG A 467 -5.03 -0.18 8.29
C ARG A 467 -6.45 -0.76 8.29
N LEU A 468 -6.63 -1.99 7.83
CA LEU A 468 -7.92 -2.67 7.79
C LEU A 468 -8.37 -3.11 9.19
N PHE A 469 -7.43 -3.60 10.01
CA PHE A 469 -7.68 -4.16 11.34
C PHE A 469 -6.80 -3.47 12.39
N PRO A 470 -7.12 -2.23 12.80
CA PRO A 470 -6.41 -1.60 13.90
C PRO A 470 -6.52 -2.52 15.14
N GLN A 471 -5.38 -2.85 15.75
CA GLN A 471 -5.26 -3.78 16.89
C GLN A 471 -5.59 -5.26 16.60
N ASN A 472 -5.55 -5.72 15.33
CA ASN A 472 -5.90 -7.11 14.95
C ASN A 472 -7.33 -7.52 15.31
N THR A 473 -8.25 -6.58 15.19
CA THR A 473 -9.68 -6.78 15.38
C THR A 473 -10.44 -6.14 14.24
N LEU A 474 -11.54 -6.74 13.81
CA LEU A 474 -12.54 -6.04 13.02
C LEU A 474 -13.00 -4.80 13.81
N PRO A 475 -13.03 -3.62 13.18
CA PRO A 475 -13.56 -2.43 13.84
C PRO A 475 -14.99 -2.71 14.31
N PRO A 476 -15.32 -2.51 15.60
CA PRO A 476 -16.71 -2.61 16.03
C PRO A 476 -17.52 -1.51 15.34
N PRO A 477 -18.74 -1.80 14.83
CA PRO A 477 -19.65 -0.75 14.40
C PRO A 477 -20.15 0.04 15.63
N PRO A 478 -20.17 1.38 15.60
CA PRO A 478 -19.69 2.27 14.53
C PRO A 478 -18.17 2.42 14.55
N ALA A 479 -17.55 2.39 13.36
CA ALA A 479 -16.13 2.68 13.17
C ALA A 479 -15.73 3.95 13.94
N ALA A 480 -14.49 4.00 14.44
CA ALA A 480 -13.95 5.15 15.16
C ALA A 480 -14.44 6.46 14.53
N PRO A 481 -14.93 7.42 15.35
CA PRO A 481 -15.60 8.60 14.82
C PRO A 481 -14.71 9.24 13.76
N PRO A 482 -15.28 9.60 12.59
CA PRO A 482 -14.49 10.18 11.52
C PRO A 482 -13.69 11.36 12.09
N PRO A 483 -12.42 11.53 11.68
CA PRO A 483 -11.61 12.64 12.18
C PRO A 483 -12.38 13.93 11.96
N SER A 484 -12.30 14.84 12.92
CA SER A 484 -12.96 16.14 12.79
C SER A 484 -12.50 16.82 11.48
N PRO A 485 -13.34 17.64 10.83
CA PRO A 485 -12.98 18.25 9.56
C PRO A 485 -11.66 19.05 9.66
N ALA A 486 -11.38 19.65 10.82
CA ALA A 486 -10.11 20.30 11.13
C ALA A 486 -8.92 19.32 11.18
N GLN A 487 -9.08 18.14 11.78
CA GLN A 487 -8.05 17.11 11.78
C GLN A 487 -7.78 16.55 10.38
N ALA A 488 -8.83 16.37 9.57
CA ALA A 488 -8.70 15.93 8.18
C ALA A 488 -7.93 16.97 7.33
N GLN A 489 -8.22 18.27 7.51
CA GLN A 489 -7.47 19.35 6.88
C GLN A 489 -6.01 19.39 7.36
N GLN A 490 -5.75 19.17 8.66
CA GLN A 490 -4.39 19.10 9.17
C GLN A 490 -3.61 17.92 8.55
N LEU A 491 -4.27 16.77 8.37
CA LEU A 491 -3.67 15.61 7.72
C LEU A 491 -3.33 15.88 6.25
N LYS A 492 -4.23 16.56 5.54
CA LYS A 492 -4.00 17.03 4.16
C LYS A 492 -2.78 17.97 4.10
N ARG A 493 -2.69 18.94 5.00
CA ARG A 493 -1.56 19.87 5.09
C ARG A 493 -0.24 19.15 5.39
N LYS A 494 -0.24 18.20 6.31
CA LYS A 494 0.94 17.35 6.61
C LYS A 494 1.37 16.54 5.39
N CYS A 495 0.42 15.95 4.67
CA CYS A 495 0.68 15.24 3.42
C CYS A 495 1.34 16.17 2.38
N ALA A 496 0.77 17.36 2.16
CA ALA A 496 1.33 18.34 1.25
C ALA A 496 2.75 18.80 1.66
N GLN A 497 3.00 19.02 2.95
CA GLN A 497 4.34 19.33 3.46
C GLN A 497 5.34 18.21 3.20
N ALA A 498 4.97 16.95 3.47
CA ALA A 498 5.83 15.80 3.25
C ALA A 498 6.21 15.65 1.77
N ILE A 499 5.26 15.85 0.86
CA ILE A 499 5.52 15.82 -0.59
C ILE A 499 6.42 16.99 -1.01
N THR A 500 6.18 18.20 -0.50
CA THR A 500 7.01 19.38 -0.79
C THR A 500 8.47 19.13 -0.37
N ILE A 501 8.68 18.55 0.82
CA ILE A 501 10.00 18.14 1.30
C ILE A 501 10.62 17.06 0.40
N ALA A 502 9.82 16.09 -0.06
CA ALA A 502 10.28 15.03 -0.97
C ALA A 502 10.75 15.59 -2.33
N MET A 503 10.04 16.59 -2.87
CA MET A 503 10.35 17.22 -4.15
C MET A 503 11.57 18.15 -4.08
N GLY A 504 11.79 18.79 -2.93
CA GLY A 504 12.89 19.73 -2.69
C GLY A 504 12.62 21.14 -3.24
N PRO A 505 13.33 22.16 -2.70
CA PRO A 505 12.99 23.57 -2.92
C PRO A 505 13.20 24.04 -4.36
N THR A 506 14.21 23.51 -5.06
CA THR A 506 14.49 23.87 -6.46
C THR A 506 13.39 23.42 -7.41
N VAL A 507 12.85 22.21 -7.18
CA VAL A 507 11.77 21.65 -7.99
C VAL A 507 10.47 22.38 -7.70
N CYS A 508 10.16 22.63 -6.42
CA CYS A 508 8.97 23.38 -6.02
C CYS A 508 8.97 24.81 -6.59
N LYS A 509 10.09 25.53 -6.50
CA LYS A 509 10.25 26.86 -7.10
C LYS A 509 10.00 26.87 -8.61
N ARG A 510 10.42 25.82 -9.32
CA ARG A 510 10.25 25.71 -10.78
C ARG A 510 8.82 25.32 -11.18
N LEU A 511 8.14 24.50 -10.39
CA LEU A 511 6.81 23.98 -10.69
C LEU A 511 5.67 24.89 -10.26
N PHE A 512 5.76 25.46 -9.06
CA PHE A 512 4.70 26.26 -8.45
C PHE A 512 4.89 27.76 -8.67
N GLY A 513 6.11 28.19 -9.03
CA GLY A 513 6.45 29.61 -9.07
C GLY A 513 6.49 30.23 -7.66
N GLY A 514 6.73 31.55 -7.59
CA GLY A 514 6.74 32.29 -6.31
C GLY A 514 8.13 32.46 -5.68
N GLY A 515 8.18 33.28 -4.62
CA GLY A 515 9.37 33.49 -3.76
C GLY A 515 9.74 32.21 -2.98
N GLU A 516 10.77 32.28 -2.13
CA GLU A 516 11.11 31.20 -1.16
C GLU A 516 10.08 31.18 -0.01
N ASP A 517 8.80 31.06 -0.32
CA ASP A 517 7.73 30.94 0.67
C ASP A 517 7.10 29.53 0.57
N ASP A 518 7.64 28.61 1.37
CA ASP A 518 7.18 27.22 1.48
C ASP A 518 5.68 27.11 1.73
N GLY A 519 5.05 28.15 2.31
CA GLY A 519 3.62 28.19 2.58
C GLY A 519 2.74 28.27 1.34
N GLU A 520 3.20 28.88 0.24
CA GLU A 520 2.42 28.97 -1.00
C GLU A 520 2.41 27.65 -1.76
N TRP A 521 3.56 26.97 -1.83
CA TRP A 521 3.70 25.66 -2.45
C TRP A 521 2.79 24.62 -1.78
N VAL A 522 2.77 24.61 -0.44
CA VAL A 522 1.90 23.72 0.33
C VAL A 522 0.42 23.97 0.02
N ARG A 523 -0.04 25.23 -0.02
CA ARG A 523 -1.44 25.56 -0.37
C ARG A 523 -1.81 25.13 -1.78
N GLN A 524 -0.88 25.25 -2.72
CA GLN A 524 -1.14 24.83 -4.09
C GLN A 524 -1.24 23.31 -4.20
N LEU A 525 -0.37 22.59 -3.51
CA LEU A 525 -0.43 21.13 -3.48
C LEU A 525 -1.67 20.62 -2.73
N GLU A 526 -2.12 21.32 -1.69
CA GLU A 526 -3.42 21.05 -1.07
C GLU A 526 -4.56 21.10 -2.11
N ARG A 527 -4.57 22.06 -3.04
CA ARG A 527 -5.60 22.10 -4.10
C ARG A 527 -5.55 20.92 -5.05
N GLU A 528 -4.38 20.34 -5.30
CA GLU A 528 -4.27 19.11 -6.10
C GLU A 528 -4.76 17.88 -5.32
N LEU A 529 -4.51 17.85 -4.01
CA LEU A 529 -4.98 16.77 -3.13
C LEU A 529 -6.52 16.75 -2.95
N ASP A 530 -7.23 17.82 -3.33
CA ASP A 530 -8.70 17.85 -3.32
C ASP A 530 -9.35 16.86 -4.29
N ALA A 531 -8.61 16.41 -5.32
CA ALA A 531 -9.08 15.35 -6.23
C ALA A 531 -9.49 14.08 -5.48
N TRP A 532 -8.83 13.81 -4.35
CA TRP A 532 -9.09 12.64 -3.50
C TRP A 532 -10.11 12.91 -2.39
N GLY A 533 -10.58 14.16 -2.26
CA GLY A 533 -11.41 14.61 -1.14
C GLY A 533 -12.83 14.04 -1.16
N ASP A 534 -13.44 13.92 -2.34
CA ASP A 534 -14.81 13.44 -2.49
C ASP A 534 -14.87 11.91 -2.48
N GLY A 535 -15.40 11.34 -1.40
CA GLY A 535 -15.49 9.89 -1.24
C GLY A 535 -16.43 9.19 -2.22
N TRP A 536 -17.34 9.90 -2.89
CA TRP A 536 -18.15 9.31 -3.95
C TRP A 536 -17.39 9.20 -5.29
N MET A 537 -16.54 10.18 -5.62
CA MET A 537 -15.67 10.12 -6.81
C MET A 537 -14.55 9.10 -6.61
N THR A 538 -13.96 9.03 -5.42
CA THR A 538 -12.95 8.02 -5.08
C THR A 538 -13.53 6.59 -5.11
N ARG A 539 -14.83 6.42 -4.78
CA ARG A 539 -15.53 5.13 -4.94
C ARG A 539 -15.57 4.65 -6.38
N HIS A 540 -15.76 5.53 -7.37
CA HIS A 540 -15.70 5.15 -8.79
C HIS A 540 -14.33 4.54 -9.13
N LEU A 541 -13.25 5.20 -8.71
CA LEU A 541 -11.91 4.69 -8.90
C LEU A 541 -11.70 3.34 -8.22
N ALA A 542 -12.20 3.18 -6.98
CA ALA A 542 -12.06 1.94 -6.23
C ALA A 542 -12.77 0.75 -6.89
N TYR A 543 -14.03 0.94 -7.35
CA TYR A 543 -14.73 -0.13 -8.07
C TYR A 543 -14.08 -0.44 -9.41
N ARG A 544 -13.64 0.56 -10.18
CA ARG A 544 -12.90 0.34 -11.44
C ARG A 544 -11.58 -0.38 -11.24
N ALA A 545 -10.84 -0.04 -10.17
CA ALA A 545 -9.61 -0.75 -9.82
C ALA A 545 -9.89 -2.19 -9.40
N LEU A 546 -10.96 -2.43 -8.63
CA LEU A 546 -11.39 -3.78 -8.27
C LEU A 546 -11.76 -4.61 -9.50
N GLU A 547 -12.60 -4.06 -10.40
CA GLU A 547 -12.97 -4.70 -11.66
C GLU A 547 -11.76 -5.07 -12.49
N LEU A 548 -10.82 -4.12 -12.67
CA LEU A 548 -9.60 -4.35 -13.43
C LEU A 548 -8.81 -5.53 -12.84
N VAL A 549 -8.56 -5.52 -11.53
CA VAL A 549 -7.82 -6.60 -10.86
C VAL A 549 -8.57 -7.93 -10.99
N VAL A 550 -9.88 -7.95 -10.79
CA VAL A 550 -10.70 -9.18 -10.89
C VAL A 550 -10.66 -9.73 -12.31
N VAL A 551 -10.85 -8.90 -13.34
CA VAL A 551 -10.82 -9.35 -14.75
C VAL A 551 -9.44 -9.82 -15.17
N ARG A 552 -8.36 -9.20 -14.69
CA ARG A 552 -7.00 -9.67 -15.00
C ARG A 552 -6.65 -10.99 -14.35
N VAL A 553 -7.11 -11.21 -13.12
CA VAL A 553 -6.85 -12.44 -12.38
C VAL A 553 -7.79 -13.58 -12.82
N LEU A 554 -9.03 -13.25 -13.15
CA LEU A 554 -10.12 -14.15 -13.49
C LEU A 554 -10.78 -13.69 -14.80
N PRO A 555 -10.10 -13.84 -15.95
CA PRO A 555 -10.62 -13.40 -17.25
C PRO A 555 -11.96 -14.06 -17.63
N GLU A 556 -12.23 -15.26 -17.10
CA GLU A 556 -13.45 -16.01 -17.35
C GLU A 556 -14.72 -15.24 -16.94
N ILE A 557 -14.63 -14.35 -15.95
CA ILE A 557 -15.74 -13.51 -15.48
C ILE A 557 -16.15 -12.47 -16.54
N SER A 558 -15.23 -12.09 -17.43
CA SER A 558 -15.52 -11.15 -18.52
C SER A 558 -16.12 -11.84 -19.75
N GLU A 559 -15.85 -13.14 -19.93
CA GLU A 559 -16.25 -13.90 -21.10
C GLU A 559 -17.62 -14.59 -20.92
N GLY A 560 -17.98 -14.99 -19.70
CA GLY A 560 -19.21 -15.71 -19.40
C GLY A 560 -19.98 -15.17 -18.19
N GLY A 561 -21.29 -15.37 -18.19
CA GLY A 561 -22.13 -15.00 -17.05
C GLY A 561 -21.89 -15.90 -15.83
N VAL A 562 -22.18 -15.40 -14.61
CA VAL A 562 -22.01 -16.18 -13.36
C VAL A 562 -22.72 -17.54 -13.42
N LYS A 563 -23.93 -17.59 -14.01
CA LYS A 563 -24.70 -18.83 -14.17
C LYS A 563 -24.02 -19.82 -15.12
N GLU A 564 -23.54 -19.33 -16.25
CA GLU A 564 -22.83 -20.13 -17.26
C GLU A 564 -21.53 -20.71 -16.70
N LEU A 565 -20.77 -19.92 -15.94
CA LEU A 565 -19.55 -20.37 -15.25
C LEU A 565 -19.83 -21.46 -14.22
N MET A 566 -20.96 -21.39 -13.52
CA MET A 566 -21.39 -22.42 -12.58
C MET A 566 -21.82 -23.70 -13.31
N GLU A 567 -22.63 -23.56 -14.37
CA GLU A 567 -23.13 -24.67 -15.18
C GLU A 567 -21.98 -25.43 -15.88
N MET A 568 -20.94 -24.74 -16.35
CA MET A 568 -19.77 -25.36 -16.95
C MET A 568 -18.94 -26.22 -15.98
N ARG A 569 -19.02 -25.97 -14.67
CA ARG A 569 -18.22 -26.69 -13.65
C ARG A 569 -18.95 -27.81 -12.95
N VAL A 570 -20.17 -27.52 -12.51
CA VAL A 570 -20.98 -28.47 -11.75
C VAL A 570 -21.76 -29.39 -12.72
N GLY A 571 -21.77 -29.04 -14.01
CA GLY A 571 -22.65 -29.66 -14.99
C GLY A 571 -24.07 -29.14 -14.84
N VAL A 572 -24.91 -29.38 -15.84
CA VAL A 572 -26.34 -29.06 -15.77
C VAL A 572 -26.98 -29.96 -14.71
N VAL A 573 -27.13 -29.45 -13.49
CA VAL A 573 -28.00 -30.10 -12.50
C VAL A 573 -29.45 -29.84 -12.92
N GLY A 574 -29.95 -30.69 -13.81
CA GLY A 574 -31.36 -31.08 -13.89
C GLY A 574 -32.37 -30.03 -14.37
N GLY A 575 -32.31 -29.66 -15.65
CA GLY A 575 -33.51 -29.24 -16.39
C GLY A 575 -34.27 -30.47 -16.90
N SER A 576 -34.86 -31.25 -16.02
CA SER A 576 -35.82 -32.33 -16.34
C SER A 576 -36.66 -32.62 -15.10
N GLY A 577 -37.78 -31.91 -15.01
CA GLY A 577 -38.80 -32.03 -13.96
C GLY A 577 -39.94 -31.08 -14.26
#